data_AF-A0A914NZ05-F1
#
_entry.id   AF-A0A914NZ05-F1
#
_cell.length_a   1.000
_cell.length_b   1.000
_cell.length_c   1.000
_cell.angle_alpha   90.00
_cell.angle_beta   90.00
_cell.angle_gamma   90.00
#
_symmetry.space_group_name_H-M   'P 1'
#
loop_
_entity.id
_entity.type
_entity.pdbx_description
1 polymer ?
#
loop_
_entity_poly.entity_id
_entity_poly.type
_entity_poly.pdbx_seq_one_letter_code
_entity_poly.pdbx_strand_id
1 'polypeptide(L)'
;MDYIPSDVTQHSEFIKKYPKYDGRDLLIAIIDDGIDICLPGMQQTSTGIPKILDCFDFTGTANVDTSTIKEADENNFIVGLSGRSLKVC
;
A
#
# COMPACT_ATOMS: atom_id res chain seq x y z
N MET A 1 11.25 -16.93 -12.30
CA MET A 1 10.66 -16.92 -10.94
C MET A 1 9.74 -18.11 -10.88
N ASP A 2 10.21 -19.19 -10.26
CA ASP A 2 9.43 -20.41 -10.11
C ASP A 2 8.49 -20.21 -8.92
N TYR A 3 7.22 -19.97 -9.20
CA TYR A 3 6.20 -19.94 -8.16
C TYR A 3 6.01 -21.36 -7.64
N ILE A 4 6.18 -21.53 -6.34
CA ILE A 4 5.88 -22.81 -5.67
C ILE A 4 4.34 -22.93 -5.61
N PRO A 5 3.73 -23.94 -6.25
CA PRO A 5 2.27 -24.11 -6.19
C PRO A 5 1.81 -24.34 -4.76
N SER A 6 0.73 -23.68 -4.33
CA SER A 6 0.21 -23.82 -2.97
C SER A 6 -0.17 -25.26 -2.57
N ASP A 7 -0.43 -26.12 -3.55
CA ASP A 7 -0.76 -27.53 -3.32
C ASP A 7 0.40 -28.33 -2.76
N VAL A 8 1.65 -27.93 -2.99
CA VAL A 8 2.83 -28.65 -2.45
C VAL A 8 2.93 -28.54 -0.93
N THR A 9 2.28 -27.55 -0.33
CA THR A 9 2.18 -27.39 1.14
C THR A 9 0.86 -27.91 1.70
N GLN A 10 0.02 -28.56 0.87
CA GLN A 10 -1.33 -29.02 1.23
C GLN A 10 -2.28 -27.89 1.70
N HIS A 11 -1.96 -26.64 1.37
CA HIS A 11 -2.76 -25.48 1.78
C HIS A 11 -4.22 -25.60 1.34
N SER A 12 -4.45 -25.99 0.08
CA SER A 12 -5.78 -26.17 -0.50
C SER A 12 -6.63 -27.19 0.28
N GLU A 13 -6.05 -28.33 0.67
CA GLU A 13 -6.77 -29.35 1.44
C GLU A 13 -7.03 -28.92 2.89
N PHE A 14 -6.09 -28.17 3.50
CA PHE A 14 -6.27 -27.62 4.83
C PHE A 14 -7.44 -26.64 4.89
N ILE A 15 -7.54 -25.71 3.93
CA ILE A 15 -8.63 -24.74 3.87
C ILE A 15 -9.97 -25.41 3.56
N LYS A 16 -10.01 -26.43 2.69
CA LYS A 16 -11.23 -27.23 2.47
C LYS A 16 -11.72 -27.89 3.76
N LYS A 17 -10.81 -28.44 4.57
CA LYS A 17 -11.14 -29.09 5.85
C LYS A 17 -11.53 -28.10 6.94
N TYR A 18 -10.91 -26.91 6.96
CA TYR A 18 -11.19 -25.86 7.94
C TYR A 18 -11.47 -24.51 7.24
N PRO A 19 -12.68 -24.32 6.67
CA PRO A 19 -12.98 -23.15 5.82
C PRO A 19 -12.88 -21.78 6.48
N LYS A 20 -12.82 -21.74 7.83
CA LYS A 20 -12.68 -20.51 8.61
C LYS A 20 -11.23 -20.20 9.01
N TYR A 21 -10.28 -21.07 8.67
CA TYR A 21 -8.88 -20.94 9.07
C TYR A 21 -8.10 -20.25 7.93
N ASP A 22 -8.69 -19.19 7.39
CA ASP A 22 -8.25 -18.42 6.23
C ASP A 22 -7.52 -17.11 6.62
N GLY A 23 -7.16 -16.96 7.89
CA GLY A 23 -6.46 -15.78 8.40
C GLY A 23 -7.37 -14.65 8.88
N ARG A 24 -8.71 -14.84 8.90
CA ARG A 24 -9.60 -13.87 9.54
C ARG A 24 -9.21 -13.62 11.00
N ASP A 25 -9.42 -12.39 11.47
CA ASP A 25 -9.08 -11.93 12.82
C ASP A 25 -7.58 -11.98 13.17
N LEU A 26 -6.70 -12.10 12.19
CA LEU A 26 -5.24 -12.02 12.34
C LEU A 26 -4.68 -10.79 11.63
N LEU A 27 -3.74 -10.11 12.29
CA LEU A 27 -2.95 -9.02 11.73
C LEU A 27 -1.51 -9.50 11.51
N ILE A 28 -0.99 -9.29 10.30
CA ILE A 28 0.38 -9.65 9.91
C ILE A 28 1.13 -8.36 9.57
N ALA A 29 2.30 -8.16 10.18
CA ALA A 29 3.24 -7.12 9.79
C ALA A 29 4.29 -7.72 8.85
N ILE A 30 4.57 -7.02 7.75
CA ILE A 30 5.62 -7.38 6.79
C ILE A 30 6.70 -6.29 6.87
N ILE A 31 7.93 -6.69 7.14
CA ILE A 31 9.11 -5.82 7.14
C ILE A 31 10.01 -6.28 5.99
N ASP A 32 9.90 -5.61 4.87
CA ASP A 32 10.57 -5.94 3.61
C ASP A 32 10.91 -4.65 2.85
N ASP A 33 11.35 -4.74 1.59
CA ASP A 33 11.67 -3.61 0.72
C ASP A 33 10.43 -2.82 0.24
N GLY A 34 9.24 -3.40 0.32
CA GLY A 34 7.97 -2.75 0.02
C GLY A 34 6.89 -3.71 -0.45
N ILE A 35 5.79 -3.15 -0.94
CA ILE A 35 4.67 -3.92 -1.49
C ILE A 35 3.94 -3.10 -2.58
N ASP A 36 3.57 -3.75 -3.67
CA ASP A 36 2.63 -3.19 -4.64
C ASP A 36 1.18 -3.44 -4.18
N ILE A 37 0.58 -2.42 -3.58
CA ILE A 37 -0.79 -2.46 -3.06
C ILE A 37 -1.86 -2.41 -4.16
N CYS A 38 -1.51 -2.06 -5.40
CA CYS A 38 -2.44 -1.96 -6.52
C CYS A 38 -2.75 -3.31 -7.16
N LEU A 39 -2.06 -4.39 -6.75
CA LEU A 39 -2.29 -5.73 -7.29
C LEU A 39 -3.70 -6.24 -6.94
N PRO A 40 -4.40 -6.92 -7.87
CA PRO A 40 -5.74 -7.47 -7.62
C PRO A 40 -5.83 -8.36 -6.38
N GLY A 41 -4.77 -9.11 -6.06
CA GLY A 41 -4.71 -9.97 -4.87
C GLY A 41 -4.47 -9.23 -3.54
N MET A 42 -4.27 -7.91 -3.58
CA MET A 42 -4.02 -7.05 -2.42
C MET A 42 -5.19 -6.15 -2.05
N GLN A 43 -6.34 -6.30 -2.71
CA GLN A 43 -7.48 -5.41 -2.50
C GLN A 43 -8.28 -5.79 -1.25
N GLN A 44 -8.78 -7.03 -1.18
CA GLN A 44 -9.71 -7.46 -0.14
C GLN A 44 -9.32 -8.83 0.46
N THR A 45 -9.71 -9.04 1.71
CA THR A 45 -9.64 -10.35 2.37
C THR A 45 -10.79 -11.26 1.93
N SER A 46 -10.80 -12.51 2.37
CA SER A 46 -11.90 -13.47 2.14
C SER A 46 -13.24 -13.03 2.74
N THR A 47 -13.25 -12.02 3.62
CA THR A 47 -14.45 -11.45 4.25
C THR A 47 -14.89 -10.11 3.63
N GLY A 48 -14.22 -9.64 2.59
CA GLY A 48 -14.58 -8.43 1.84
C GLY A 48 -14.06 -7.12 2.41
N ILE A 49 -13.32 -7.15 3.53
CA ILE A 49 -12.66 -5.95 4.08
C ILE A 49 -11.30 -5.69 3.39
N PRO A 50 -10.77 -4.45 3.42
CA PRO A 50 -9.44 -4.14 2.90
C PRO A 50 -8.36 -5.06 3.47
N LYS A 51 -7.45 -5.54 2.61
CA LYS A 51 -6.38 -6.47 3.02
C LYS A 51 -5.17 -5.76 3.64
N ILE A 52 -4.85 -4.57 3.15
CA ILE A 52 -3.78 -3.73 3.68
C ILE A 52 -4.42 -2.68 4.59
N LEU A 53 -3.97 -2.65 5.84
CA LEU A 53 -4.37 -1.61 6.79
C LEU A 53 -3.48 -0.38 6.66
N ASP A 54 -2.17 -0.60 6.58
CA ASP A 54 -1.18 0.47 6.51
C ASP A 54 0.08 0.02 5.77
N CYS A 55 0.83 0.97 5.23
CA CYS A 55 2.09 0.75 4.52
C CYS A 55 3.03 1.92 4.80
N PHE A 56 4.14 1.64 5.48
CA PHE A 56 5.12 2.64 5.88
C PHE A 56 6.46 2.43 5.19
N ASP A 57 7.02 3.51 4.68
CA ASP A 57 8.43 3.56 4.33
C ASP A 57 9.25 4.02 5.54
N PHE A 58 9.97 3.08 6.17
CA PHE A 58 10.84 3.37 7.31
C PHE A 58 12.26 3.83 6.91
N THR A 59 12.58 3.83 5.62
CA THR A 59 13.91 4.22 5.14
C THR A 59 14.11 5.74 5.17
N GLY A 60 13.01 6.50 5.09
CA GLY A 60 13.03 7.96 4.98
C GLY A 60 13.56 8.49 3.63
N THR A 61 13.79 7.59 2.66
CA THR A 61 14.29 7.97 1.32
C THR A 61 13.30 8.82 0.53
N ALA A 62 12.00 8.67 0.81
CA ALA A 62 10.94 9.45 0.18
C ALA A 62 10.50 10.69 0.99
N ASN A 63 11.24 11.07 2.04
CA ASN A 63 10.89 12.25 2.84
C ASN A 63 11.01 13.55 2.02
N VAL A 64 9.97 14.38 2.07
CA VAL A 64 9.94 15.70 1.42
C VAL A 64 9.79 16.77 2.49
N ASP A 65 10.71 17.74 2.50
CA ASP A 65 10.60 18.92 3.36
C ASP A 65 9.50 19.86 2.84
N THR A 66 8.42 19.98 3.61
CA THR A 66 7.27 20.86 3.32
C THR A 66 7.24 22.10 4.22
N SER A 67 8.36 22.46 4.86
CA SER A 67 8.46 23.61 5.77
C SER A 67 8.30 24.97 5.09
N THR A 68 8.50 25.06 3.77
CA THR A 68 8.38 26.30 3.02
C THR A 68 6.91 26.70 2.84
N ILE A 69 6.53 27.84 3.42
CA ILE A 69 5.19 28.43 3.27
C ILE A 69 5.21 29.43 2.11
N LYS A 70 4.25 29.30 1.19
CA LYS A 70 4.00 30.27 0.11
C LYS A 70 2.51 30.55 0.01
N GLU A 71 2.19 31.81 -0.26
CA GLU A 71 0.85 32.24 -0.63
C GLU A 71 0.69 32.21 -2.16
N ALA A 72 -0.52 31.91 -2.62
CA ALA A 72 -0.87 32.00 -4.02
C ALA A 72 -1.02 33.47 -4.45
N ASP A 73 -0.73 33.76 -5.71
CA ASP A 73 -0.98 35.08 -6.29
C ASP A 73 -2.48 35.37 -6.49
N GLU A 74 -2.80 36.56 -6.98
CA GLU A 74 -4.18 37.03 -7.25
C GLU A 74 -4.96 36.11 -8.22
N ASN A 75 -4.24 35.30 -9.02
CA ASN A 75 -4.82 34.38 -9.99
C ASN A 75 -4.83 32.92 -9.50
N ASN A 76 -4.53 32.68 -8.22
CA ASN A 76 -4.39 31.36 -7.58
C ASN A 76 -3.23 30.51 -8.14
N PHE A 77 -2.08 31.12 -8.41
CA PHE A 77 -0.88 30.40 -8.81
C PHE A 77 0.26 30.51 -7.78
N ILE A 78 1.06 29.45 -7.70
CA ILE A 78 2.36 29.43 -7.01
C ILE A 78 3.46 28.96 -7.96
N VAL A 79 4.67 29.49 -7.81
CA VAL A 79 5.85 28.99 -8.55
C VAL A 79 6.51 27.88 -7.76
N GLY A 80 6.48 26.66 -8.32
CA GLY A 80 7.10 25.47 -7.73
C GLY A 80 8.63 25.44 -7.88
N LEU A 81 9.29 24.49 -7.24
CA LEU A 81 10.76 24.33 -7.28
C LEU A 81 11.32 24.09 -8.69
N SER A 82 10.51 23.52 -9.59
CA SER A 82 10.86 23.35 -11.01
C SER A 82 10.75 24.63 -11.83
N GLY A 83 10.33 25.76 -11.23
CA GLY A 83 10.01 27.01 -11.92
C GLY A 83 8.66 27.01 -12.63
N ARG A 84 7.90 25.89 -12.58
CA ARG A 84 6.56 25.80 -13.17
C ARG A 84 5.54 26.53 -12.30
N SER A 85 4.63 27.27 -12.94
CA SER A 85 3.44 27.82 -12.28
C SER A 85 2.43 26.68 -12.02
N LEU A 86 2.05 26.51 -10.76
CA LEU A 86 1.09 25.52 -10.28
C LEU A 86 -0.18 26.25 -9.86
N LYS A 87 -1.34 25.81 -10.34
CA LYS A 87 -2.63 26.35 -9.92
C LYS A 87 -3.02 25.73 -8.58
N VAL A 88 -3.34 26.57 -7.61
CA VAL A 88 -3.95 26.17 -6.35
C VAL A 88 -5.47 26.15 -6.55
N CYS A 89 -6.10 25.00 -6.30
CA CYS A 89 -7.54 24.79 -6.50
C CYS A 89 -8.35 25.12 -5.25
#